data_AF-A0A420FZR3-F1
#
_entry.id   AF-A0A420FZR3-F1
#
_cell.length_a   1.000
_cell.length_b   1.000
_cell.length_c   1.000
_cell.angle_alpha   90.00
_cell.angle_beta   90.00
_cell.angle_gamma   90.00
#
_symmetry.space_group_name_H-M   'P 1'
#
loop_
_entity.id
_entity.type
_entity.pdbx_description
1 polymer ?
#
loop_
_entity_poly.entity_id
_entity_poly.type
_entity_poly.pdbx_seq_one_letter_code
_entity_poly.pdbx_strand_id
1 'polypeptide(L)'
;MISAAWEHDATWIALPVESLHDDFFQLETRVAGHVVQKFINYGLKVAVVGNIDVWLARSGALRDLVYETNLGHAFWFVSDFKELERRLTMISASTTRRTVR
;
A
#
# COMPACT_ATOMS: atom_id res chain seq x y z
N MET A 1 -22.48 24.94 8.62
CA MET A 1 -22.73 23.88 7.61
C MET A 1 -21.71 23.99 6.47
N ILE A 2 -20.42 23.87 6.83
CA ILE A 2 -19.27 23.62 5.93
C ILE A 2 -18.49 22.39 6.47
N SER A 3 -18.85 21.88 7.66
CA SER A 3 -18.16 20.78 8.36
C SER A 3 -18.47 19.37 7.84
N ALA A 4 -19.40 19.21 6.90
CA ALA A 4 -19.69 17.91 6.31
C ALA A 4 -18.92 17.66 5.02
N ALA A 5 -18.29 18.68 4.42
CA ALA A 5 -17.80 18.65 3.04
C ALA A 5 -16.30 18.31 2.87
N TRP A 6 -15.62 17.77 3.88
CA TRP A 6 -14.32 17.10 3.67
C TRP A 6 -14.50 15.59 3.49
N GLU A 7 -15.51 15.29 2.68
CA GLU A 7 -15.91 13.98 2.18
C GLU A 7 -14.78 13.40 1.30
N HIS A 8 -14.10 12.41 1.86
CA HIS A 8 -13.33 11.38 1.17
C HIS A 8 -12.23 11.85 0.19
N ASP A 9 -11.15 12.36 0.76
CA ASP A 9 -9.82 12.31 0.12
C ASP A 9 -9.40 10.83 0.00
N ALA A 10 -9.94 10.12 -0.98
CA ALA A 10 -9.58 8.73 -1.26
C ALA A 10 -8.15 8.69 -1.81
N THR A 11 -7.18 8.81 -0.90
CA THR A 11 -5.76 8.87 -1.25
C THR A 11 -5.17 7.50 -1.62
N TRP A 12 -5.91 6.42 -1.36
CA TRP A 12 -5.45 5.03 -1.50
C TRP A 12 -6.18 4.25 -2.59
N ILE A 13 -5.41 3.57 -3.43
CA ILE A 13 -5.91 2.66 -4.48
C ILE A 13 -5.69 1.23 -4.00
N ALA A 14 -6.77 0.44 -3.91
CA ALA A 14 -6.68 -1.00 -3.66
C ALA A 14 -6.51 -1.75 -4.98
N LEU A 15 -5.39 -2.46 -5.15
CA LEU A 15 -5.09 -3.28 -6.32
C LEU A 15 -5.10 -4.76 -5.93
N PRO A 16 -6.03 -5.56 -6.46
CA PRO A 16 -5.98 -7.01 -6.28
C PRO A 16 -4.69 -7.59 -6.83
N VAL A 17 -4.10 -8.55 -6.12
CA VAL A 17 -2.89 -9.25 -6.57
C VAL A 17 -3.07 -9.90 -7.95
N GLU A 18 -4.28 -10.37 -8.26
CA GLU A 18 -4.69 -10.95 -9.55
C GLU A 18 -4.63 -9.94 -10.72
N SER A 19 -4.65 -8.63 -10.44
CA SER A 19 -4.50 -7.60 -11.46
C SER A 19 -3.03 -7.32 -11.79
N LEU A 20 -2.09 -7.86 -11.02
CA LEU A 20 -0.65 -7.72 -11.25
C LEU A 20 -0.13 -8.95 -11.99
N HIS A 21 0.67 -8.70 -13.02
CA HIS A 21 1.36 -9.76 -13.75
C HIS A 21 2.43 -10.41 -12.86
N ASP A 22 2.71 -11.71 -13.03
CA ASP A 22 3.71 -12.44 -12.24
C ASP A 22 5.09 -11.79 -12.26
N ASP A 23 5.45 -11.11 -13.35
CA ASP A 23 6.72 -10.38 -13.50
C ASP A 23 6.87 -9.23 -12.48
N PHE A 24 5.76 -8.69 -11.97
CA PHE A 24 5.80 -7.70 -10.90
C PHE A 24 6.42 -8.28 -9.63
N PHE A 25 6.24 -9.57 -9.36
CA PHE A 25 6.80 -10.24 -8.20
C PHE A 25 8.22 -10.76 -8.45
N GLN A 26 8.70 -10.70 -9.70
CA GLN A 26 10.07 -11.05 -10.08
C GLN A 26 10.98 -9.82 -10.06
N LEU A 27 11.61 -9.56 -8.92
CA LEU A 27 12.50 -8.40 -8.73
C LEU A 27 13.77 -8.39 -9.59
N GLU A 28 14.18 -9.53 -10.15
CA GLU A 28 15.27 -9.61 -11.13
C GLU A 28 15.00 -8.76 -12.37
N THR A 29 13.72 -8.54 -12.70
CA THR A 29 13.30 -7.68 -13.82
C THR A 29 13.46 -6.19 -13.53
N ARG A 30 13.74 -5.80 -12.27
CA ARG A 30 13.71 -4.42 -11.74
C ARG A 30 12.38 -3.69 -11.89
N VAL A 31 11.33 -4.37 -12.34
CA VAL A 31 10.00 -3.78 -12.59
C VAL A 31 9.36 -3.33 -11.29
N ALA A 32 9.36 -4.17 -10.25
CA ALA A 32 8.71 -3.89 -8.97
C ALA A 32 9.23 -2.59 -8.32
N GLY A 33 10.56 -2.44 -8.24
CA GLY A 33 11.20 -1.25 -7.67
C GLY A 33 10.89 0.01 -8.47
N HIS A 34 10.92 -0.05 -9.80
CA HIS A 34 10.56 1.09 -10.66
C HIS A 34 9.09 1.49 -10.52
N VAL A 35 8.19 0.52 -10.39
CA VAL A 35 6.76 0.75 -10.24
C VAL A 35 6.48 1.38 -8.87
N VAL A 36 7.03 0.82 -7.79
CA VAL A 36 6.91 1.38 -6.43
C VAL A 36 7.45 2.80 -6.38
N GLN A 37 8.65 3.05 -6.92
CA GLN A 37 9.23 4.39 -6.97
C GLN A 37 8.36 5.37 -7.76
N LYS A 38 7.79 4.96 -8.89
CA LYS A 38 6.84 5.80 -9.64
C LYS A 38 5.66 6.19 -8.76
N PHE A 39 4.98 5.23 -8.13
CA PHE A 39 3.82 5.54 -7.28
C PHE A 39 4.16 6.52 -6.16
N ILE A 40 5.30 6.34 -5.50
CA ILE A 40 5.80 7.26 -4.48
C ILE A 40 6.05 8.65 -5.07
N ASN A 41 6.73 8.75 -6.22
CA ASN A 41 7.03 10.02 -6.87
C ASN A 41 5.77 10.76 -7.36
N TYR A 42 4.74 10.02 -7.79
CA TYR A 42 3.45 10.58 -8.18
C TYR A 42 2.55 10.94 -6.97
N GLY A 43 2.98 10.63 -5.74
CA GLY A 43 2.19 10.88 -4.53
C GLY A 43 0.94 9.99 -4.42
N LEU A 44 0.88 8.92 -5.21
CA LEU A 44 -0.24 7.97 -5.20
C LEU A 44 0.00 6.95 -4.09
N LYS A 45 -1.01 6.72 -3.24
CA LYS A 45 -0.93 5.66 -2.24
C LYS A 45 -1.62 4.41 -2.79
N VAL A 46 -0.94 3.27 -2.70
CA VAL A 46 -1.42 2.02 -3.31
C VAL A 46 -1.32 0.90 -2.29
N ALA A 47 -2.37 0.09 -2.18
CA ALA A 47 -2.38 -1.12 -1.39
C ALA A 47 -2.62 -2.32 -2.31
N VAL A 48 -1.65 -3.21 -2.42
CA VAL A 48 -1.80 -4.50 -3.09
C VAL A 48 -2.50 -5.46 -2.14
N VAL A 49 -3.67 -5.95 -2.55
CA VAL A 49 -4.54 -6.80 -1.74
C VAL A 49 -4.53 -8.22 -2.29
N GLY A 50 -4.06 -9.16 -1.47
CA GLY A 50 -4.09 -10.58 -1.79
C GLY A 50 -2.96 -11.36 -1.12
N ASN A 51 -3.11 -12.69 -1.07
CA ASN A 51 -2.07 -13.55 -0.55
C ASN A 51 -0.91 -13.63 -1.54
N ILE A 52 0.28 -13.18 -1.12
CA ILE A 52 1.52 -13.24 -1.90
C ILE A 52 2.59 -14.22 -1.34
N ASP A 53 2.20 -15.10 -0.41
CA ASP A 53 3.10 -16.00 0.31
C ASP A 53 3.94 -16.87 -0.63
N VAL A 54 3.35 -17.31 -1.75
CA VAL A 54 4.03 -18.12 -2.76
C VAL A 54 5.20 -17.36 -3.40
N TRP A 55 5.02 -16.08 -3.73
CA TRP A 55 6.10 -15.26 -4.29
C TRP A 55 7.10 -14.84 -3.21
N LEU A 56 6.64 -14.55 -1.98
CA LEU A 56 7.49 -14.26 -0.82
C LEU A 56 8.38 -15.43 -0.44
N ALA A 57 7.92 -16.67 -0.60
CA ALA A 57 8.71 -17.88 -0.36
C ALA A 57 9.80 -18.07 -1.43
N ARG A 58 9.54 -17.62 -2.66
CA ARG A 58 10.44 -17.76 -3.81
C ARG A 58 11.51 -16.69 -3.90
N SER A 59 11.28 -15.51 -3.32
CA SER A 59 12.21 -14.37 -3.43
C SER A 59 12.41 -13.65 -2.10
N GLY A 60 13.63 -13.71 -1.56
CA GLY A 60 14.04 -12.93 -0.39
C GLY A 60 13.99 -11.43 -0.67
N ALA A 61 14.39 -10.99 -1.87
CA ALA A 61 14.32 -9.59 -2.26
C ALA A 61 12.88 -9.06 -2.27
N LEU A 62 11.89 -9.88 -2.65
CA LEU A 62 10.48 -9.48 -2.59
C LEU A 62 10.03 -9.31 -1.14
N ARG A 63 10.49 -10.18 -0.25
CA ARG A 63 10.23 -10.05 1.17
C ARG A 63 10.80 -8.76 1.74
N ASP A 64 12.02 -8.39 1.36
CA ASP A 64 12.64 -7.14 1.79
C ASP A 64 11.86 -5.92 1.26
N LEU A 65 11.50 -5.92 -0.03
CA LEU A 65 10.67 -4.86 -0.63
C LEU A 65 9.32 -4.71 0.09
N VAL A 66 8.63 -5.83 0.33
CA VAL A 66 7.33 -5.84 1.03
C VAL A 66 7.48 -5.31 2.45
N TYR A 67 8.56 -5.66 3.14
CA TYR A 67 8.85 -5.16 4.48
C TYR A 67 9.11 -3.64 4.49
N GLU A 68 9.97 -3.14 3.61
CA GLU A 68 10.27 -1.71 3.50
C GLU A 68 9.05 -0.87 3.12
N THR A 69 8.27 -1.34 2.13
CA THR A 69 7.06 -0.63 1.68
C THR A 69 5.99 -0.63 2.76
N ASN A 70 5.77 -1.75 3.46
CA ASN A 70 4.81 -1.80 4.58
C ASN A 70 5.17 -0.90 5.77
N LEU A 71 6.44 -0.57 5.95
CA LEU A 71 6.88 0.46 6.92
C LEU A 71 6.61 1.89 6.43
N GLY A 72 6.50 2.07 5.11
CA GLY A 72 6.16 3.34 4.48
C GLY A 72 4.67 3.70 4.57
N HIS A 73 4.35 4.90 4.09
CA HIS A 73 3.01 5.50 4.15
C HIS A 73 2.34 5.64 2.77
N ALA A 74 2.96 5.08 1.73
CA ALA A 74 2.54 5.25 0.34
C ALA A 74 2.30 3.92 -0.40
N PHE A 75 2.90 2.82 0.02
CA PHE A 75 2.72 1.55 -0.68
C PHE A 75 2.60 0.41 0.32
N TRP A 76 1.50 -0.34 0.29
CA TRP A 76 1.27 -1.45 1.21
C TRP A 76 1.00 -2.74 0.48
N PHE A 77 1.37 -3.84 1.13
CA PHE A 77 0.98 -5.18 0.77
C PHE A 77 0.19 -5.76 1.94
N VAL A 78 -1.05 -6.15 1.66
CA VAL A 78 -2.00 -6.67 2.65
C VAL A 78 -2.62 -7.96 2.13
N SER A 79 -2.87 -8.89 3.04
CA SER A 79 -3.38 -10.23 2.71
C SER A 79 -4.82 -10.19 2.17
N ASP A 80 -5.62 -9.24 2.67
CA ASP A 80 -7.04 -9.11 2.37
C ASP A 80 -7.54 -7.67 2.62
N PHE A 81 -8.76 -7.39 2.16
CA PHE A 81 -9.38 -6.06 2.29
C PHE A 81 -9.62 -5.66 3.76
N LYS A 82 -9.85 -6.60 4.67
CA LYS A 82 -10.10 -6.30 6.08
C LYS A 82 -8.84 -5.76 6.77
N GLU A 83 -7.67 -6.28 6.44
CA GLU A 83 -6.40 -5.71 6.91
C GLU A 83 -6.16 -4.32 6.32
N LEU A 84 -6.54 -4.07 5.06
CA LEU A 84 -6.50 -2.72 4.48
C LEU A 84 -7.37 -1.74 5.27
N GLU A 85 -8.63 -2.09 5.50
CA GLU A 85 -9.58 -1.29 6.28
C GLU A 85 -9.06 -0.99 7.69
N ARG A 86 -8.45 -1.99 8.35
CA ARG A 86 -7.86 -1.82 9.68
C ARG A 86 -6.71 -0.81 9.67
N ARG A 87 -5.82 -0.88 8.68
CA ARG A 87 -4.72 0.08 8.54
C ARG A 87 -5.20 1.49 8.23
N LEU A 88 -6.18 1.63 7.33
CA LEU A 88 -6.79 2.93 7.02
C LEU A 88 -7.45 3.55 8.24
N THR A 89 -8.13 2.74 9.07
CA THR A 89 -8.73 3.17 10.33
C THR A 89 -7.67 3.66 11.32
N MET A 90 -6.53 2.97 11.43
CA MET A 90 -5.43 3.39 12.32
C MET A 90 -4.81 4.72 11.88
N ILE A 91 -4.63 4.96 10.58
CA ILE A 91 -4.12 6.25 10.08
C ILE A 91 -5.11 7.36 10.40
N SER A 92 -6.40 7.17 10.08
CA SER A 92 -7.44 8.16 10.32
C SER A 92 -7.51 8.56 11.80
N ALA A 93 -7.42 7.58 12.71
CA ALA A 93 -7.45 7.82 14.16
C ALA A 93 -6.23 8.60 14.69
N SER A 94 -5.06 8.50 14.02
CA SER A 94 -3.84 9.21 14.44
C SER A 94 -3.83 10.69 14.05
N THR A 95 -4.49 11.07 12.95
CA THR A 95 -4.58 12.46 12.47
C THR A 95 -5.46 13.33 13.38
N THR A 96 -6.47 12.74 14.03
CA THR A 96 -7.39 13.44 14.94
C THR A 96 -6.73 13.95 16.23
N ARG A 97 -5.53 13.49 16.61
CA ARG A 97 -4.86 13.92 17.87
C ARG A 97 -3.96 15.15 17.78
N ARG A 98 -3.76 15.76 16.60
CA ARG A 98 -2.81 16.88 16.42
C ARG A 98 -3.41 18.28 16.34
N THR A 99 -4.66 18.48 16.74
CA THR A 99 -5.27 19.82 16.83
C THR A 99 -5.88 20.06 18.22
N VAL A 100 -5.02 20.08 19.24
CA VAL A 100 -5.25 20.89 20.44
C VAL A 100 -3.91 21.51 20.80
N ARG A 101 -3.65 22.71 20.28
CA ARG A 101 -3.01 23.84 20.96
C ARG A 101 -3.04 25.07 20.07
#